data_AF-A0A1H3M202-F1
#
_entry.id   AF-A0A1H3M202-F1
#
_cell.length_a   1.000
_cell.length_b   1.000
_cell.length_c   1.000
_cell.angle_alpha   90.00
_cell.angle_beta   90.00
_cell.angle_gamma   90.00
#
_symmetry.space_group_name_H-M   'P 1'
#
loop_
_entity.id
_entity.type
_entity.pdbx_description
1 polymer ?
#
loop_
_entity_poly.entity_id
_entity_poly.type
_entity_poly.pdbx_seq_one_letter_code
_entity_poly.pdbx_strand_id
1 'polypeptide(L)'
;MKSFALIAKSLVLSLVLAGSAYASEKVNINSADAATLDRVLLNIGASKAEAIVAYRKANGAFRSVEQLALVKGIGLKTVEKNRDRIVVGGAPAQGRPINTAGAIAAPRAASKR
;
A
#
# COMPACT_ATOMS: atom_id res chain seq x y z
N MET A 1 -43.97 29.54 -4.92
CA MET A 1 -42.64 29.79 -4.32
C MET A 1 -42.23 28.81 -3.21
N LYS A 2 -42.85 27.62 -3.09
CA LYS A 2 -42.55 26.63 -2.01
C LYS A 2 -41.96 25.32 -2.54
N SER A 3 -42.23 24.99 -3.81
CA SER A 3 -41.67 23.85 -4.55
C SER A 3 -40.21 24.05 -4.97
N PHE A 4 -39.77 25.29 -5.18
CA PHE A 4 -38.37 25.60 -5.50
C PHE A 4 -37.43 25.32 -4.31
N ALA A 5 -37.92 25.50 -3.08
CA ALA A 5 -37.18 25.21 -1.85
C ALA A 5 -37.03 23.69 -1.59
N LEU A 6 -37.93 22.86 -2.12
CA LEU A 6 -37.84 21.39 -2.05
C LEU A 6 -36.84 20.84 -3.08
N ILE A 7 -36.79 21.43 -4.28
CA ILE A 7 -35.82 21.06 -5.33
C ILE A 7 -34.40 21.47 -4.90
N ALA A 8 -34.24 22.66 -4.32
CA ALA A 8 -32.94 23.11 -3.79
C ALA A 8 -32.45 22.28 -2.59
N LYS A 9 -33.34 21.83 -1.69
CA LYS A 9 -32.97 20.95 -0.56
C LYS A 9 -32.55 19.54 -1.01
N SER A 10 -33.18 19.00 -2.04
CA SER A 10 -32.82 17.70 -2.63
C SER A 10 -31.47 17.74 -3.37
N LEU A 11 -31.20 18.85 -4.07
CA LEU A 11 -29.91 19.05 -4.76
C LEU A 11 -28.73 19.12 -3.78
N VAL A 12 -28.93 19.76 -2.62
CA VAL A 12 -27.92 19.83 -1.55
C VAL A 12 -27.74 18.48 -0.85
N LEU A 13 -28.80 17.68 -0.73
CA LEU A 13 -28.73 16.35 -0.11
C LEU A 13 -27.96 15.31 -0.97
N SER A 14 -28.03 15.40 -2.30
CA SER A 14 -27.23 14.54 -3.20
C SER A 14 -25.73 14.89 -3.22
N LEU A 15 -25.35 16.13 -2.91
CA LEU A 15 -23.95 16.56 -3.01
C LEU A 15 -23.10 16.13 -1.80
N VAL A 16 -23.72 15.84 -0.66
CA VAL A 16 -23.02 15.45 0.58
C VAL A 16 -22.52 13.99 0.56
N LEU A 17 -23.05 13.13 -0.33
CA LEU A 17 -22.67 11.71 -0.42
C LEU A 17 -21.56 11.40 -1.44
N ALA A 18 -21.09 12.39 -2.21
CA ALA A 18 -20.06 12.21 -3.24
C ALA A 18 -18.60 12.41 -2.75
N GLY A 19 -18.41 12.68 -1.47
CA GLY A 19 -17.11 13.12 -0.91
C GLY A 19 -16.22 12.05 -0.30
N SER A 20 -16.56 10.76 -0.41
CA SER A 20 -15.79 9.70 0.26
C SER A 20 -15.00 8.83 -0.73
N ALA A 21 -13.70 8.75 -0.45
CA ALA A 21 -12.72 7.77 -0.96
C ALA A 21 -11.84 8.18 -2.16
N TYR A 22 -11.11 9.30 -2.05
CA TYR A 22 -9.75 9.36 -2.59
C TYR A 22 -8.75 8.79 -1.58
N ALA A 23 -8.96 7.56 -1.13
CA ALA A 23 -7.89 6.83 -0.47
C ALA A 23 -6.87 6.50 -1.55
N SER A 24 -5.71 7.15 -1.54
CA SER A 24 -4.60 6.82 -2.43
C SER A 24 -4.23 5.36 -2.17
N GLU A 25 -4.70 4.46 -3.03
CA GLU A 25 -4.47 3.03 -2.91
C GLU A 25 -2.96 2.78 -2.99
N LYS A 26 -2.42 2.20 -1.91
CA LYS A 26 -1.00 1.87 -1.83
C LYS A 26 -0.80 0.40 -2.19
N VAL A 27 0.20 0.12 -3.02
CA VAL A 27 0.50 -1.23 -3.51
C VAL A 27 1.86 -1.70 -3.00
N ASN A 28 1.93 -2.96 -2.57
CA ASN A 28 3.19 -3.59 -2.20
C ASN A 28 3.87 -4.19 -3.44
N ILE A 29 5.04 -3.67 -3.80
CA ILE A 29 5.77 -4.08 -5.02
C ILE A 29 6.33 -5.51 -4.96
N ASN A 30 6.49 -6.06 -3.76
CA ASN A 30 7.01 -7.40 -3.57
C ASN A 30 5.92 -8.47 -3.76
N SER A 31 4.67 -8.15 -3.45
CA SER A 31 3.55 -9.10 -3.52
C SER A 31 2.57 -8.85 -4.66
N ALA A 32 2.48 -7.62 -5.18
CA ALA A 32 1.47 -7.28 -6.17
C ALA A 32 1.70 -7.94 -7.54
N ASP A 33 0.61 -8.17 -8.25
CA ASP A 33 0.59 -8.70 -9.62
C ASP A 33 0.88 -7.59 -10.63
N ALA A 34 1.27 -7.95 -11.85
CA ALA A 34 1.52 -6.98 -12.91
C ALA A 34 0.29 -6.09 -13.21
N ALA A 35 -0.91 -6.68 -13.24
CA ALA A 35 -2.15 -5.93 -13.46
C ALA A 35 -2.44 -4.91 -12.33
N THR A 36 -2.12 -5.27 -11.09
CA THR A 36 -2.30 -4.42 -9.91
C THR A 36 -1.29 -3.27 -9.92
N LEU A 37 -0.03 -3.56 -10.26
CA LEU A 37 1.01 -2.54 -10.43
C LEU A 37 0.67 -1.55 -11.55
N ASP A 38 0.16 -2.04 -12.68
CA ASP A 38 -0.27 -1.20 -13.81
C ASP A 38 -1.42 -0.25 -13.42
N ARG A 39 -2.42 -0.75 -12.67
CA ARG A 39 -3.58 0.04 -12.25
C ARG A 39 -3.24 1.12 -11.24
N VAL A 40 -2.40 0.81 -10.25
CA VAL A 40 -2.14 1.70 -9.12
C VAL A 40 -1.01 2.70 -9.43
N LEU A 41 -0.01 2.28 -10.20
CA LEU A 41 1.19 3.08 -10.46
C LEU A 41 1.07 3.92 -11.74
N LEU A 42 1.46 5.18 -11.65
CA LEU A 42 1.46 6.12 -12.77
C LEU A 42 2.60 5.81 -13.73
N ASN A 43 2.30 5.80 -15.03
CA ASN A 43 3.27 5.64 -16.12
C ASN A 43 4.09 4.34 -16.07
N ILE A 44 3.58 3.29 -15.42
CA ILE A 44 4.17 1.95 -15.46
C ILE A 44 3.72 1.24 -16.74
N GLY A 45 2.42 1.01 -16.96
CA GLY A 45 1.98 0.25 -18.13
C GLY A 45 2.26 -1.25 -17.95
N ALA A 46 1.53 -2.10 -18.69
CA ALA A 46 1.67 -3.56 -18.64
C ALA A 46 3.15 -4.03 -18.80
N SER A 47 3.89 -3.49 -19.78
CA SER A 47 5.27 -3.91 -20.04
C SER A 47 6.24 -3.62 -18.89
N LYS A 48 6.10 -2.48 -18.19
CA LYS A 48 6.97 -2.17 -17.06
C LYS A 48 6.52 -2.92 -15.81
N ALA A 49 5.22 -3.14 -15.64
CA ALA A 49 4.70 -3.96 -14.55
C ALA A 49 5.23 -5.40 -14.64
N GLU A 50 5.24 -5.98 -15.83
CA GLU A 50 5.88 -7.28 -16.09
C GLU A 50 7.38 -7.25 -15.79
N ALA A 51 8.07 -6.17 -16.19
CA ALA A 51 9.49 -6.02 -15.90
C ALA A 51 9.78 -5.96 -14.38
N ILE A 52 8.91 -5.36 -13.57
CA ILE A 52 9.03 -5.37 -12.09
C ILE A 52 8.92 -6.80 -11.57
N VAL A 53 7.93 -7.56 -12.05
CA VAL A 53 7.72 -8.97 -11.65
C VAL A 53 8.89 -9.85 -12.09
N ALA A 54 9.42 -9.63 -13.29
CA ALA A 54 10.60 -10.33 -13.79
C ALA A 54 11.84 -9.98 -12.96
N TYR A 55 12.03 -8.70 -12.64
CA TYR A 55 13.15 -8.24 -11.83
C TYR A 55 13.16 -8.89 -10.45
N ARG A 56 12.02 -8.95 -9.75
CA ARG A 56 11.96 -9.61 -8.43
C ARG A 56 12.19 -11.11 -8.49
N LYS A 57 11.81 -11.77 -9.59
CA LYS A 57 12.08 -13.20 -9.80
C LYS A 57 13.57 -13.47 -10.00
N ALA A 58 14.27 -12.56 -10.67
CA ALA A 58 15.70 -12.71 -10.97
C ALA A 58 16.63 -12.21 -9.85
N ASN A 59 16.28 -11.09 -9.20
CA ASN A 59 17.15 -10.39 -8.23
C ASN A 59 16.68 -10.55 -6.78
N GLY A 60 15.48 -11.10 -6.56
CA GLY A 60 14.84 -11.18 -5.25
C GLY A 60 13.98 -9.95 -4.91
N ALA A 61 13.46 -9.92 -3.68
CA ALA A 61 12.54 -8.87 -3.25
C ALA A 61 13.20 -7.48 -3.22
N PHE A 62 12.43 -6.46 -3.57
CA PHE A 62 12.83 -5.07 -3.46
C PHE A 62 12.97 -4.67 -1.99
N ARG A 63 14.11 -4.06 -1.65
CA ARG A 63 14.38 -3.54 -0.30
C ARG A 63 14.00 -2.08 -0.14
N SER A 64 13.96 -1.34 -1.23
CA SER A 64 13.60 0.07 -1.24
C SER A 64 12.88 0.44 -2.54
N VAL A 65 12.20 1.58 -2.53
CA VAL A 65 11.41 2.07 -3.68
C VAL A 65 12.34 2.46 -4.83
N GLU A 66 13.53 2.97 -4.52
CA GLU A 66 14.56 3.40 -5.48
C GLU A 66 15.04 2.26 -6.39
N GLN A 67 15.00 1.02 -5.91
CA GLN A 67 15.40 -0.15 -6.71
C GLN A 67 14.49 -0.39 -7.92
N LEU A 68 13.29 0.19 -7.96
CA LEU A 68 12.45 0.17 -9.16
C LEU A 68 13.10 0.90 -10.33
N ALA A 69 14.02 1.85 -10.09
CA ALA A 69 14.77 2.51 -11.16
C ALA A 69 15.80 1.59 -11.84
N LEU A 70 16.10 0.42 -11.26
CA LEU A 70 16.95 -0.61 -11.88
C LEU A 70 16.18 -1.46 -12.89
N VAL A 71 14.84 -1.38 -12.88
CA VAL A 71 13.98 -2.11 -13.80
C VAL A 71 13.98 -1.42 -15.16
N LYS A 72 14.21 -2.19 -16.23
CA LYS A 72 14.26 -1.68 -17.59
C LYS A 72 12.98 -0.92 -17.95
N GLY A 73 13.12 0.36 -18.28
CA GLY A 73 12.01 1.24 -18.67
C GLY A 73 11.38 2.06 -17.54
N ILE A 74 11.79 1.85 -16.28
CA ILE A 74 11.37 2.65 -15.13
C ILE A 74 12.50 3.61 -14.78
N GLY A 75 12.26 4.91 -14.95
CA GLY A 75 13.21 5.96 -14.56
C GLY A 75 12.91 6.52 -13.18
N LEU A 76 13.89 7.21 -12.59
CA LEU A 76 13.76 7.90 -11.28
C LEU A 76 12.52 8.79 -11.23
N LYS A 77 12.24 9.58 -12.28
CA LYS A 77 11.03 10.41 -12.37
C LYS A 77 9.72 9.64 -12.17
N THR A 78 9.66 8.40 -12.66
CA THR A 78 8.48 7.53 -12.48
C THR A 78 8.44 7.01 -11.05
N VAL A 79 9.58 6.64 -10.49
CA VAL A 79 9.70 6.21 -9.10
C VAL A 79 9.25 7.32 -8.16
N GLU A 80 9.79 8.54 -8.29
CA GLU A 80 9.42 9.73 -7.50
C GLU A 80 7.91 9.96 -7.47
N LYS A 81 7.25 9.93 -8.63
CA LYS A 81 5.79 10.14 -8.75
C LYS A 81 4.95 9.06 -8.07
N ASN A 82 5.53 7.90 -7.83
CA ASN A 82 4.86 6.75 -7.25
C ASN A 82 5.29 6.45 -5.81
N ARG A 83 6.24 7.20 -5.24
CA ARG A 83 6.76 6.96 -3.87
C ARG A 83 5.64 6.88 -2.85
N ASP A 84 4.63 7.75 -2.95
CA ASP A 84 3.51 7.79 -2.01
C ASP A 84 2.51 6.63 -2.19
N ARG A 85 2.55 5.97 -3.35
CA ARG A 85 1.67 4.85 -3.74
C ARG A 85 2.34 3.49 -3.58
N ILE A 86 3.64 3.47 -3.35
CA ILE A 86 4.41 2.24 -3.23
C ILE A 86 4.70 1.98 -1.75
N VAL A 87 4.50 0.73 -1.35
CA VAL A 87 4.92 0.24 -0.04
C VAL A 87 5.95 -0.86 -0.22
N VAL A 88 7.05 -0.73 0.52
CA VAL A 88 8.09 -1.76 0.61
C VAL A 88 8.06 -2.30 2.03
N GLY A 89 7.20 -3.29 2.24
CA GLY A 89 7.02 -3.96 3.53
C GLY A 89 7.26 -5.45 3.38
N GLY A 90 8.15 -5.99 4.23
CA GLY A 90 8.40 -7.43 4.33
C GLY A 90 7.19 -8.14 4.92
N ALA A 91 6.76 -9.21 4.23
CA ALA A 91 5.59 -10.04 4.50
C ALA A 91 4.24 -9.29 4.46
N PRO A 92 3.14 -9.94 4.04
CA PRO A 92 1.82 -9.39 4.29
C PRO A 92 1.71 -9.21 5.80
N ALA A 93 1.20 -8.07 6.25
CA ALA A 93 0.66 -7.94 7.60
C ALA A 93 -0.63 -8.78 7.69
N GLN A 94 -0.54 -10.09 7.45
CA GLN A 94 -1.53 -11.07 7.86
C GLN A 94 -1.14 -11.49 9.27
N GLY A 95 -1.91 -10.99 10.23
CA GLY A 95 -2.04 -11.49 11.59
C GLY A 95 -0.79 -12.09 12.22
N ARG A 96 0.04 -11.27 12.87
CA ARG A 96 0.72 -11.77 14.06
C ARG A 96 -0.31 -11.65 15.20
N PRO A 97 -1.00 -12.73 15.64
CA PRO A 97 -1.66 -12.67 16.93
C PRO A 97 -0.56 -12.35 17.94
N ILE A 98 -0.67 -11.20 18.57
CA ILE A 98 0.12 -10.85 19.74
C ILE A 98 -0.31 -11.75 20.88
N ASN A 99 0.11 -13.02 20.87
CA ASN A 99 0.07 -13.84 22.06
C ASN A 99 1.25 -13.37 22.94
N THR A 100 1.01 -12.27 23.66
CA THR A 100 1.88 -11.74 24.71
C THR A 100 1.77 -12.59 26.00
N ALA A 101 1.21 -13.79 25.93
CA ALA A 101 1.14 -14.73 27.05
C ALA A 101 2.40 -15.59 27.10
N GLY A 102 3.53 -15.00 27.52
CA GLY A 102 4.74 -15.78 27.76
C GLY A 102 6.00 -14.95 27.96
N ALA A 103 6.06 -14.06 28.97
CA ALA A 103 7.32 -13.62 29.60
C ALA A 103 7.09 -12.61 30.73
N ILE A 104 6.39 -12.99 31.80
CA ILE A 104 6.50 -12.29 33.10
C ILE A 104 6.24 -13.30 34.20
N ALA A 105 7.32 -13.94 34.69
CA ALA A 105 7.53 -14.30 36.10
C ALA A 105 8.66 -15.35 36.21
N ALA A 106 9.91 -14.87 36.25
CA ALA A 106 10.93 -15.51 37.06
C ALA A 106 12.06 -14.50 37.36
N PRO A 107 12.15 -13.99 38.59
CA PRO A 107 13.43 -13.63 39.16
C PRO A 107 13.84 -14.66 40.22
N ARG A 108 15.09 -15.11 40.08
CA ARG A 108 15.93 -15.75 41.09
C ARG A 108 15.63 -15.24 42.50
N ALA A 109 15.49 -16.17 43.45
CA ALA A 109 15.92 -15.96 44.82
C ALA A 109 16.77 -17.17 45.25
N ALA A 110 18.06 -16.90 45.43
CA ALA A 110 18.99 -17.74 46.17
C ALA A 110 18.73 -17.62 47.68
N SER A 111 19.37 -18.50 48.48
CA SER A 111 19.39 -18.55 49.96
C SER A 111 18.22 -19.35 50.53
N LYS A 112 18.41 -20.43 51.29
CA LYS A 112 19.24 -20.51 52.51
C LYS A 112 19.36 -21.98 52.98
N ARG A 113 20.57 -22.37 53.41
CA ARG A 113 20.96 -23.43 54.39
C ARG A 113 20.47 -24.86 54.20
#